data_AF-A0A7W3PHR6-F1
#
_entry.id   AF-A0A7W3PHR6-F1
#
_cell.length_a   1.000
_cell.length_b   1.000
_cell.length_c   1.000
_cell.angle_alpha   90.00
_cell.angle_beta   90.00
_cell.angle_gamma   90.00
#
_symmetry.space_group_name_H-M   'P 1'
#
loop_
_entity.id
_entity.type
_entity.pdbx_description
1 polymer ?
#
loop_
_entity_poly.entity_id
_entity_poly.type
_entity_poly.pdbx_seq_one_letter_code
_entity_poly.pdbx_strand_id
1 'polypeptide(L)'
;MTTRWAPAKKDTLRELATEILHNYGRGRVVVAVDGDGSSGRAAFADDLAEAVRETGHAAFRASTASFSKRADGSGPESDPELDESLFRRVLIEPFRLGGSTGWVERAYDAAADRPVESAWVTGPADALLLVDGAQLSRPGLSGLWHYRVWVTDDDARVDARAKASAVVDNSDPEHPRRRFDDAC
;
A
#
# COMPACT_ATOMS: atom_id res chain seq x y z
N MET A 1 15.30 23.67 26.02
CA MET A 1 15.18 22.36 25.33
C MET A 1 13.70 22.05 25.20
N THR A 2 13.12 22.33 24.04
CA THR A 2 11.71 22.05 23.75
C THR A 2 11.60 20.58 23.35
N THR A 3 11.09 19.73 24.24
CA THR A 3 10.74 18.34 23.91
C THR A 3 9.59 18.39 22.90
N ARG A 4 9.90 18.19 21.62
CA ARG A 4 8.91 18.05 20.56
C ARG A 4 8.27 16.67 20.76
N TRP A 5 7.06 16.62 21.31
CA TRP A 5 6.28 15.37 21.45
C TRP A 5 6.16 14.74 20.05
N ALA A 6 6.66 13.52 19.86
CA ALA A 6 6.37 12.69 18.69
C ALA A 6 5.28 11.68 19.08
N PRO A 7 4.17 11.56 18.32
CA PRO A 7 3.17 10.53 18.59
C PRO A 7 3.83 9.15 18.59
N ALA A 8 3.31 8.24 19.41
CA ALA A 8 3.70 6.84 19.28
C ALA A 8 3.20 6.32 17.94
N LYS A 9 3.94 5.39 17.30
CA LYS A 9 3.54 4.71 16.05
C LYS A 9 2.05 4.37 15.97
N LYS A 10 1.53 3.78 17.05
CA LYS A 10 0.14 3.33 17.14
C LYS A 10 -0.88 4.47 16.99
N ASP A 11 -0.55 5.67 17.47
CA ASP A 11 -1.47 6.81 17.39
C ASP A 11 -1.56 7.32 15.96
N THR A 12 -0.41 7.52 15.29
CA THR A 12 -0.38 7.92 13.86
C THR A 12 -1.12 6.92 12.97
N LEU A 13 -0.90 5.62 13.18
CA LEU A 13 -1.57 4.57 12.41
C LEU A 13 -3.09 4.56 12.68
N ARG A 14 -3.51 4.72 13.93
CA ARG A 14 -4.94 4.77 14.29
C ARG A 14 -5.62 5.99 13.69
N GLU A 15 -4.96 7.15 13.69
CA GLU A 15 -5.48 8.36 13.06
C GLU A 15 -5.67 8.17 11.56
N LEU A 16 -4.69 7.61 10.86
CA LEU A 16 -4.80 7.30 9.44
C LEU A 16 -5.89 6.27 9.15
N ALA A 17 -5.97 5.19 9.93
CA ALA A 17 -7.04 4.20 9.80
C ALA A 17 -8.43 4.83 9.98
N THR A 18 -8.58 5.68 11.00
CA THR A 18 -9.83 6.40 11.28
C THR A 18 -10.22 7.31 10.12
N GLU A 19 -9.27 8.07 9.57
CA GLU A 19 -9.52 8.93 8.40
C GLU A 19 -9.94 8.12 7.16
N ILE A 20 -9.19 7.05 6.86
CA ILE A 20 -9.48 6.22 5.69
C ILE A 20 -10.88 5.62 5.82
N LEU A 21 -11.23 5.07 6.98
CA LEU A 21 -12.55 4.48 7.22
C LEU A 21 -13.67 5.52 7.29
N HIS A 22 -13.38 6.75 7.72
CA HIS A 22 -14.35 7.84 7.68
C HIS A 22 -14.72 8.19 6.24
N ASN A 23 -13.73 8.29 5.36
CA ASN A 23 -13.92 8.66 3.95
C ASN A 23 -14.38 7.49 3.08
N TYR A 24 -13.94 6.28 3.41
CA TYR A 24 -14.06 5.06 2.60
C TYR A 24 -14.41 3.84 3.46
N GLY A 25 -15.38 3.96 4.38
CA GLY A 25 -15.83 2.84 5.22
C GLY A 25 -16.89 1.94 4.59
N ARG A 26 -17.19 2.10 3.29
CA ARG A 26 -18.26 1.40 2.58
C ARG A 26 -17.74 0.84 1.25
N GLY A 27 -18.15 -0.38 0.93
CA GLY A 27 -17.74 -1.05 -0.30
C GLY A 27 -16.26 -1.46 -0.28
N ARG A 28 -15.78 -1.97 -1.42
CA ARG A 28 -14.41 -2.46 -1.58
C ARG A 28 -13.45 -1.31 -1.82
N VAL A 29 -12.53 -1.11 -0.89
CA VAL A 29 -11.62 0.04 -0.90
C VAL A 29 -10.20 -0.42 -1.11
N VAL A 30 -9.50 0.25 -2.01
CA VAL A 30 -8.08 -0.02 -2.30
C VAL A 30 -7.26 1.18 -1.91
N VAL A 31 -6.34 0.99 -0.98
CA VAL A 31 -5.41 1.99 -0.46
C VAL A 31 -4.01 1.68 -0.95
N ALA A 32 -3.34 2.67 -1.53
CA ALA A 32 -1.94 2.55 -1.91
C ALA A 32 -1.03 3.09 -0.80
N VAL A 33 0.06 2.36 -0.51
CA VAL A 33 1.16 2.80 0.34
C VAL A 33 2.41 2.86 -0.53
N ASP A 34 2.68 4.07 -1.02
CA ASP A 34 3.75 4.37 -1.98
C ASP A 34 4.94 4.97 -1.22
N GLY A 35 6.14 4.83 -1.78
CA GLY A 35 7.37 5.32 -1.19
C GLY A 35 8.58 4.78 -1.95
N ASP A 36 9.77 5.30 -1.65
CA ASP A 36 10.99 4.68 -2.13
C ASP A 36 11.30 3.36 -1.39
N GLY A 37 12.40 2.70 -1.79
CA GLY A 37 12.83 1.42 -1.22
C GLY A 37 13.24 1.49 0.25
N SER A 38 13.78 2.62 0.70
CA SER A 38 14.33 2.78 2.05
C SER A 38 13.29 3.26 3.07
N SER A 39 12.19 3.86 2.62
CA SER A 39 11.17 4.47 3.49
C SER A 39 10.41 3.52 4.41
N GLY A 40 10.61 2.20 4.29
CA GLY A 40 9.91 1.22 5.12
C GLY A 40 8.43 1.04 4.78
N ARG A 41 7.99 1.46 3.57
CA ARG A 41 6.58 1.42 3.12
C ARG A 41 5.87 0.08 3.32
N ALA A 42 6.57 -1.04 3.17
CA ALA A 42 5.96 -2.37 3.28
C ALA A 42 5.59 -2.68 4.74
N ALA A 43 6.53 -2.46 5.66
CA ALA A 43 6.28 -2.59 7.10
C ALA A 43 5.18 -1.61 7.55
N PHE A 44 5.26 -0.35 7.10
CA PHE A 44 4.24 0.65 7.39
C PHE A 44 2.84 0.21 6.91
N ALA A 45 2.74 -0.39 5.73
CA ALA A 45 1.48 -0.90 5.21
C ALA A 45 0.95 -2.10 6.01
N ASP A 46 1.83 -2.97 6.51
CA ASP A 46 1.47 -4.07 7.41
C ASP A 46 0.90 -3.52 8.73
N ASP A 47 1.60 -2.55 9.34
CA ASP A 47 1.18 -1.91 10.58
C ASP A 47 -0.16 -1.15 10.40
N LEU A 48 -0.36 -0.46 9.27
CA LEU A 48 -1.60 0.24 8.97
C LEU A 48 -2.76 -0.74 8.76
N ALA A 49 -2.51 -1.90 8.13
CA ALA A 49 -3.53 -2.94 8.01
C ALA A 49 -3.94 -3.50 9.38
N GLU A 50 -2.98 -3.70 10.28
CA GLU A 50 -3.27 -4.09 11.66
C GLU A 50 -4.09 -3.02 12.38
N ALA A 51 -3.71 -1.75 12.27
CA ALA A 51 -4.48 -0.65 12.86
C ALA A 51 -5.93 -0.58 12.33
N VAL A 52 -6.15 -0.84 11.03
CA VAL A 52 -7.51 -0.96 10.47
C VAL A 52 -8.25 -2.17 11.07
N ARG A 53 -7.60 -3.34 11.21
CA ARG A 53 -8.22 -4.52 11.83
C ARG A 53 -8.58 -4.32 13.29
N GLU A 54 -7.77 -3.56 14.05
CA GLU A 54 -8.06 -3.21 15.45
C GLU A 54 -9.36 -2.40 15.60
N THR A 55 -9.82 -1.71 14.53
CA THR A 55 -11.13 -1.04 14.52
C THR A 55 -12.32 -1.98 14.29
N GLY A 56 -12.07 -3.26 14.01
CA GLY A 56 -13.07 -4.26 13.61
C GLY A 56 -13.35 -4.32 12.11
N HIS A 57 -12.63 -3.55 11.30
CA HIS A 57 -12.80 -3.53 9.84
C HIS A 57 -11.85 -4.52 9.15
N ALA A 58 -12.34 -5.26 8.15
CA ALA A 58 -11.52 -6.26 7.48
C ALA A 58 -10.48 -5.60 6.56
N ALA A 59 -9.19 -5.83 6.85
CA ALA A 59 -8.08 -5.37 6.03
C ALA A 59 -7.26 -6.53 5.45
N PHE A 60 -6.86 -6.38 4.20
CA PHE A 60 -6.09 -7.32 3.38
C PHE A 60 -4.81 -6.66 2.88
N ARG A 61 -3.78 -7.46 2.56
CA ARG A 61 -2.44 -6.97 2.22
C ARG A 61 -1.93 -7.58 0.94
N ALA A 62 -1.39 -6.73 0.08
CA ALA A 62 -0.64 -7.15 -1.10
C ALA A 62 0.55 -6.21 -1.33
N SER A 63 1.61 -6.72 -1.94
CA SER A 63 2.72 -5.91 -2.43
C SER A 63 2.78 -6.01 -3.94
N THR A 64 3.08 -4.93 -4.66
CA THR A 64 3.29 -5.00 -6.11
C THR A 64 4.43 -5.96 -6.47
N ALA A 65 5.42 -6.14 -5.59
CA ALA A 65 6.51 -7.11 -5.78
C ALA A 65 6.03 -8.58 -5.82
N SER A 66 4.82 -8.85 -5.33
CA SER A 66 4.19 -10.17 -5.37
C SER A 66 3.48 -10.47 -6.70
N PHE A 67 3.59 -9.58 -7.68
CA PHE A 67 3.03 -9.72 -9.02
C PHE A 67 4.07 -9.34 -10.07
N SER A 68 5.32 -9.70 -9.82
CA SER A 68 6.41 -9.40 -10.73
C SER A 68 6.53 -10.43 -11.86
N LYS A 69 7.12 -9.99 -12.96
CA LYS A 69 7.60 -10.84 -14.05
C LYS A 69 8.98 -10.38 -14.47
N ARG A 70 9.75 -11.27 -15.08
CA ARG A 70 10.90 -10.87 -15.89
C ARG A 70 10.45 -10.49 -17.28
N ALA A 71 11.10 -9.48 -17.86
CA ALA A 71 10.88 -9.14 -19.25
C ALA A 71 11.28 -10.33 -20.15
N ASP A 72 10.54 -10.55 -21.23
CA ASP A 72 10.84 -11.65 -22.15
C ASP A 72 12.25 -11.50 -22.74
N GLY A 73 13.07 -12.55 -22.63
CA GLY A 73 14.46 -12.54 -23.09
C GLY A 73 15.43 -11.79 -22.18
N SER A 74 14.97 -11.27 -21.02
CA SER A 74 15.88 -10.73 -20.01
C SER A 74 16.68 -11.83 -19.30
N GLY A 75 17.94 -11.52 -19.02
CA GLY A 75 18.79 -12.39 -18.21
C GLY A 75 18.37 -12.39 -16.74
N PRO A 76 18.90 -13.32 -15.93
CA PRO A 76 18.61 -13.39 -14.49
C PRO A 76 19.03 -12.13 -13.71
N GLU A 77 19.92 -11.32 -14.27
CA GLU A 77 20.42 -10.06 -13.68
C GLU A 77 19.44 -8.88 -13.82
N SER A 78 18.39 -9.00 -14.64
CA SER A 78 17.39 -7.93 -14.77
C SER A 78 16.41 -7.95 -13.61
N ASP A 79 16.15 -6.76 -13.06
CA ASP A 79 15.17 -6.58 -12.00
C ASP A 79 13.76 -6.97 -12.50
N PRO A 80 13.03 -7.82 -11.75
CA PRO A 80 11.63 -8.11 -12.06
C PRO A 80 10.78 -6.83 -12.04
N GLU A 81 9.94 -6.67 -13.05
CA GLU A 81 8.99 -5.56 -13.15
C GLU A 81 7.58 -6.01 -12.75
N LEU A 82 6.71 -5.07 -12.38
CA LEU A 82 5.31 -5.39 -12.12
C LEU A 82 4.62 -5.90 -13.39
N ASP A 83 4.09 -7.12 -13.33
CA ASP A 83 3.10 -7.61 -14.29
C ASP A 83 1.74 -6.96 -13.99
N GLU A 84 1.54 -5.76 -14.54
CA GLU A 84 0.29 -5.01 -14.35
C GLU A 84 -0.95 -5.78 -14.81
N SER A 85 -0.83 -6.62 -15.84
CA SER A 85 -1.95 -7.39 -16.37
C SER A 85 -2.34 -8.48 -15.38
N LEU A 86 -1.36 -9.21 -14.83
CA LEU A 86 -1.60 -10.19 -13.78
C LEU A 86 -2.17 -9.51 -12.53
N PHE A 87 -1.49 -8.47 -12.04
CA PHE A 87 -1.90 -7.68 -10.87
C PHE A 87 -3.36 -7.22 -10.95
N ARG A 88 -3.77 -6.67 -12.11
CA ARG A 88 -5.16 -6.24 -12.31
C ARG A 88 -6.12 -7.42 -12.31
N ARG A 89 -5.84 -8.45 -13.11
CA ARG A 89 -6.73 -9.57 -13.36
C ARG A 89 -7.00 -10.44 -12.12
N VAL A 90 -5.99 -10.68 -11.28
CA VAL A 90 -6.13 -11.62 -10.14
C VAL A 90 -6.33 -10.94 -8.79
N LEU A 91 -5.95 -9.66 -8.65
CA LEU A 91 -6.12 -8.91 -7.41
C LEU A 91 -7.16 -7.80 -7.55
N ILE A 92 -6.88 -6.78 -8.37
CA ILE A 92 -7.64 -5.52 -8.33
C ILE A 92 -9.07 -5.66 -8.86
N GLU A 93 -9.23 -6.24 -10.04
CA GLU A 93 -10.54 -6.43 -10.67
C GLU A 93 -11.46 -7.31 -9.83
N PRO A 94 -11.07 -8.54 -9.41
CA PRO A 94 -11.92 -9.37 -8.58
C PRO A 94 -12.23 -8.76 -7.21
N PHE A 95 -11.25 -8.10 -6.56
CA PHE A 95 -11.50 -7.43 -5.28
C PHE A 95 -12.58 -6.35 -5.43
N ARG A 96 -12.52 -5.54 -6.50
CA ARG A 96 -13.48 -4.47 -6.77
C ARG A 96 -14.89 -4.96 -7.09
N LEU A 97 -15.03 -6.14 -7.70
CA LEU A 97 -16.36 -6.72 -7.98
C LEU A 97 -17.16 -6.98 -6.69
N GLY A 98 -16.49 -7.19 -5.56
CA GLY A 98 -17.15 -7.43 -4.29
C GLY A 98 -17.93 -8.75 -4.24
N GLY A 99 -18.91 -8.83 -3.34
CA GLY A 99 -19.65 -10.07 -3.07
C GLY A 99 -18.74 -11.21 -2.63
N SER A 100 -19.00 -12.42 -3.13
CA SER A 100 -18.21 -13.63 -2.87
C SER A 100 -17.04 -13.83 -3.83
N THR A 101 -16.70 -12.81 -4.65
CA THR A 101 -15.57 -12.88 -5.58
C THR A 101 -14.27 -13.07 -4.80
N GLY A 102 -13.50 -14.08 -5.17
CA GLY A 102 -12.18 -14.30 -4.61
C GLY A 102 -11.09 -13.56 -5.37
N TRP A 103 -10.01 -13.18 -4.69
CA TRP A 103 -8.83 -12.56 -5.27
C TRP A 103 -7.56 -13.21 -4.74
N VAL A 104 -6.41 -12.88 -5.34
CA VAL A 104 -5.09 -13.40 -4.97
C VAL A 104 -4.23 -12.28 -4.42
N GLU A 105 -3.76 -12.39 -3.18
CA GLU A 105 -2.87 -11.39 -2.55
C GLU A 105 -1.40 -11.52 -2.97
N ARG A 106 -0.99 -12.71 -3.45
CA ARG A 106 0.37 -13.00 -3.87
C ARG A 106 0.42 -14.08 -4.97
N ALA A 107 1.14 -13.80 -6.06
CA ALA A 107 1.36 -14.73 -7.17
C ALA A 107 2.85 -14.96 -7.50
N TYR A 108 3.74 -14.16 -6.91
CA TYR A 108 5.19 -14.22 -7.09
C TYR A 108 5.92 -14.17 -5.74
N ASP A 109 7.04 -14.88 -5.64
CA ASP A 109 8.03 -14.73 -4.58
C ASP A 109 9.21 -13.95 -5.13
N ALA A 110 9.34 -12.68 -4.76
CA ALA A 110 10.44 -11.84 -5.23
C ALA A 110 11.81 -12.27 -4.68
N ALA A 111 11.86 -12.90 -3.50
CA ALA A 111 13.12 -13.34 -2.88
C ALA A 111 13.61 -14.67 -3.47
N ALA A 112 12.68 -15.60 -3.72
CA ALA A 112 12.97 -16.86 -4.40
C ALA A 112 12.89 -16.75 -5.93
N ASP A 113 12.52 -15.58 -6.43
CA ASP A 113 12.44 -15.24 -7.85
C ASP A 113 11.64 -16.26 -8.68
N ARG A 114 10.43 -16.58 -8.22
CA ARG A 114 9.57 -17.58 -8.86
C ARG A 114 8.09 -17.33 -8.62
N PRO A 115 7.20 -17.77 -9.53
CA PRO A 115 5.77 -17.84 -9.25
C PRO A 115 5.48 -18.72 -8.02
N VAL A 116 4.43 -18.36 -7.29
CA VAL A 116 3.89 -19.19 -6.20
C VAL A 116 2.50 -19.67 -6.54
N GLU A 117 2.08 -20.76 -5.88
CA GLU A 117 0.71 -21.25 -5.99
C GLU A 117 -0.28 -20.18 -5.51
N SER A 118 -1.30 -19.92 -6.33
CA SER A 118 -2.28 -18.87 -6.04
C SER A 118 -3.24 -19.31 -4.95
N ALA A 119 -3.16 -18.66 -3.80
CA ALA A 119 -4.15 -18.78 -2.74
C ALA A 119 -5.28 -17.76 -2.96
N TRP A 120 -6.47 -18.25 -3.31
CA TRP A 120 -7.65 -17.41 -3.49
C TRP A 120 -8.31 -17.14 -2.13
N VAL A 121 -8.48 -15.88 -1.79
CA VAL A 121 -9.14 -15.43 -0.56
C VAL A 121 -10.42 -14.67 -0.90
N THR A 122 -11.36 -14.65 0.04
CA THR A 122 -12.59 -13.85 -0.04
C THR A 122 -12.68 -12.97 1.21
N GLY A 123 -13.65 -12.05 1.25
CA GLY A 123 -13.86 -11.21 2.43
C GLY A 123 -15.21 -10.50 2.39
N PRO A 124 -15.51 -9.66 3.39
CA PRO A 124 -16.80 -8.97 3.50
C PRO A 124 -16.94 -7.85 2.46
N ALA A 125 -18.17 -7.42 2.16
CA ALA A 125 -18.46 -6.46 1.09
C ALA A 125 -17.81 -5.06 1.29
N ASP A 126 -17.38 -4.76 2.52
CA ASP A 126 -16.71 -3.53 2.91
C ASP A 126 -15.20 -3.70 3.12
N ALA A 127 -14.58 -4.82 2.74
CA ALA A 127 -13.16 -4.98 3.04
C ALA A 127 -12.26 -3.94 2.35
N LEU A 128 -11.13 -3.68 3.01
CA LEU A 128 -10.11 -2.74 2.59
C LEU A 128 -8.83 -3.51 2.20
N LEU A 129 -8.27 -3.20 1.03
CA LEU A 129 -7.01 -3.77 0.52
C LEU A 129 -5.92 -2.71 0.57
N LEU A 130 -4.84 -2.95 1.33
CA LEU A 130 -3.65 -2.12 1.33
C LEU A 130 -2.60 -2.71 0.39
N VAL A 131 -2.21 -1.94 -0.62
CA VAL A 131 -1.19 -2.30 -1.59
C VAL A 131 0.05 -1.43 -1.40
N ASP A 132 1.18 -2.05 -1.03
CA ASP A 132 2.46 -1.34 -1.02
C ASP A 132 3.22 -1.52 -2.34
N GLY A 133 4.05 -0.54 -2.69
CA GLY A 133 4.86 -0.59 -3.89
C GLY A 133 5.55 0.74 -4.17
N ALA A 134 6.31 0.80 -5.26
CA ALA A 134 6.95 2.03 -5.71
C ALA A 134 6.24 2.58 -6.95
N GLN A 135 6.27 3.91 -7.09
CA GLN A 135 5.75 4.63 -8.27
C GLN A 135 4.25 4.35 -8.53
N LEU A 136 3.46 4.20 -7.45
CA LEU A 136 2.02 3.91 -7.56
C LEU A 136 1.21 5.08 -8.13
N SER A 137 1.81 6.27 -8.26
CA SER A 137 1.24 7.45 -8.92
C SER A 137 1.37 7.46 -10.46
N ARG A 138 2.04 6.46 -11.07
CA ARG A 138 2.21 6.40 -12.54
C ARG A 138 0.88 6.16 -13.27
N PRO A 139 0.74 6.60 -14.54
CA PRO A 139 -0.54 6.56 -15.26
C PRO A 139 -1.27 5.21 -15.24
N GLY A 140 -0.53 4.10 -15.40
CA GLY A 140 -1.09 2.74 -15.36
C GLY A 140 -1.70 2.31 -14.02
N LEU A 141 -1.36 2.97 -12.91
CA LEU A 141 -1.82 2.61 -11.57
C LEU A 141 -2.62 3.71 -10.87
N SER A 142 -2.46 4.98 -11.28
CA SER A 142 -3.03 6.13 -10.59
C SER A 142 -4.55 6.10 -10.38
N GLY A 143 -5.31 5.48 -11.29
CA GLY A 143 -6.77 5.33 -11.18
C GLY A 143 -7.24 4.14 -10.34
N LEU A 144 -6.32 3.39 -9.73
CA LEU A 144 -6.65 2.19 -8.95
C LEU A 144 -6.99 2.49 -7.48
N TRP A 145 -6.54 3.63 -6.97
CA TRP A 145 -6.49 3.91 -5.54
C TRP A 145 -7.62 4.85 -5.11
N HIS A 146 -8.29 4.53 -4.01
CA HIS A 146 -9.24 5.43 -3.36
C HIS A 146 -8.51 6.42 -2.44
N TYR A 147 -7.43 5.93 -1.81
CA TYR A 147 -6.58 6.70 -0.91
C TYR A 147 -5.12 6.32 -1.18
N ARG A 148 -4.20 7.30 -1.13
CA ARG A 148 -2.77 7.03 -1.25
C ARG A 148 -1.99 7.67 -0.10
N VAL A 149 -1.23 6.85 0.61
CA VAL A 149 -0.22 7.27 1.58
C VAL A 149 1.13 7.30 0.88
N TRP A 150 1.85 8.41 0.98
CA TRP A 150 3.27 8.49 0.61
C TRP A 150 4.12 8.39 1.88
N VAL A 151 4.96 7.36 1.95
CA VAL A 151 5.87 7.10 3.07
C VAL A 151 7.28 7.49 2.62
N THR A 152 7.93 8.34 3.40
CA THR A 152 9.25 8.91 3.10
C THR A 152 10.15 8.83 4.34
N ASP A 153 11.44 8.55 4.16
CA ASP A 153 12.46 8.68 5.20
C ASP A 153 13.32 9.95 5.02
N ASP A 154 13.16 10.64 3.89
CA ASP A 154 13.83 11.89 3.55
C ASP A 154 12.86 13.02 3.13
N ASP A 155 13.42 14.19 2.82
CA ASP A 155 12.70 15.38 2.33
C ASP A 155 12.68 15.51 0.79
N ALA A 156 13.19 14.53 0.03
CA ALA A 156 13.74 14.77 -1.31
C ALA A 156 12.78 14.57 -2.50
N ARG A 157 11.51 14.19 -2.31
CA ARG A 157 10.60 13.89 -3.46
C ARG A 157 9.24 14.58 -3.43
N VAL A 158 9.20 15.80 -3.98
CA VAL A 158 8.01 16.67 -4.08
C VAL A 158 6.94 16.16 -5.06
N ASP A 159 7.32 15.59 -6.21
CA ASP A 159 6.35 15.29 -7.29
C ASP A 159 5.49 14.04 -7.00
N ALA A 160 6.08 12.98 -6.46
CA ALA A 160 5.34 11.76 -6.09
C ALA A 160 4.43 12.01 -4.88
N ARG A 161 4.82 12.96 -4.02
CA ARG A 161 4.05 13.45 -2.88
C ARG A 161 2.80 14.23 -3.30
N ALA A 162 2.86 15.04 -4.36
CA ALA A 162 1.79 15.97 -4.75
C ALA A 162 0.42 15.31 -5.01
N LYS A 163 0.39 14.02 -5.33
CA LYS A 163 -0.88 13.29 -5.58
C LYS A 163 -1.31 12.41 -4.40
N ALA A 164 -0.66 12.48 -3.25
CA ALA A 164 -0.95 11.65 -2.08
C ALA A 164 -2.02 12.29 -1.20
N SER A 165 -2.88 11.47 -0.59
CA SER A 165 -3.89 11.91 0.38
C SER A 165 -3.27 12.16 1.75
N ALA A 166 -2.24 11.38 2.10
CA ALA A 166 -1.42 11.59 3.28
C ALA A 166 0.06 11.41 2.96
N VAL A 167 0.88 12.13 3.70
CA VAL A 167 2.34 12.04 3.64
C VAL A 167 2.83 11.72 5.03
N VAL A 168 3.64 10.67 5.14
CA VAL A 168 4.14 10.16 6.41
C VAL A 168 5.66 10.16 6.37
N ASP A 169 6.24 10.90 7.31
CA ASP A 169 7.64 10.80 7.68
C ASP A 169 7.83 9.52 8.50
N ASN A 170 8.63 8.59 7.98
CA ASN A 170 8.96 7.33 8.58
C ASN A 170 10.48 7.20 8.82
N SER A 171 11.19 8.33 8.97
CA SER A 171 12.61 8.33 9.34
C SER A 171 12.88 7.65 10.69
N ASP A 172 11.87 7.64 11.56
CA ASP A 172 11.81 6.88 12.81
C ASP A 172 10.57 5.97 12.79
N PRO A 173 10.71 4.68 12.45
CA PRO A 173 9.58 3.76 12.33
C PRO A 173 8.77 3.53 13.62
N GLU A 174 9.34 3.83 14.79
CA GLU A 174 8.63 3.76 16.08
C GLU A 174 7.86 5.05 16.39
N HIS A 175 8.14 6.11 15.63
CA HIS A 175 7.50 7.41 15.76
C HIS A 175 7.20 8.04 14.38
N PRO A 176 6.46 7.36 13.47
CA PRO A 176 6.07 7.94 12.20
C PRO A 176 5.18 9.16 12.41
N ARG A 177 5.38 10.19 11.60
CA ARG A 177 4.67 11.47 11.73
C ARG A 177 3.99 11.85 10.44
N ARG A 178 2.72 12.25 10.53
CA ARG A 178 2.04 12.86 9.40
C ARG A 178 2.65 14.23 9.11
N ARG A 179 2.97 14.47 7.84
CA ARG A 179 3.38 15.78 7.33
C ARG A 179 2.19 16.44 6.66
N PHE A 180 1.72 17.53 7.26
CA PHE A 180 0.83 18.48 6.60
C PHE A 180 1.76 19.47 5.90
N ASP A 181 1.93 19.33 4.59
CA ASP A 181 2.49 20.45 3.84
C ASP A 181 1.40 21.51 3.82
N ASP A 182 1.72 22.68 4.37
CA ASP A 182 0.97 23.90 4.13
C ASP A 182 1.17 24.30 2.66
N ALA A 183 0.48 23.59 1.75
CA ALA A 183 0.31 24.04 0.39
C ALA A 183 -0.66 25.23 0.42
N CYS A 184 -0.13 26.40 0.77
CA CYS A 184 -0.72 27.70 0.49
C CYS A 184 -0.55 28.04 -0.99
#